data_AF-A0A1Q5PNE1-F1
#
_entry.id   AF-A0A1Q5PNE1-F1
#
_cell.length_a   1.000
_cell.length_b   1.000
_cell.length_c   1.000
_cell.angle_alpha   90.00
_cell.angle_beta   90.00
_cell.angle_gamma   90.00
#
_symmetry.space_group_name_H-M   'P 1'
#
loop_
_entity.id
_entity.type
_entity.pdbx_description
1 polymer ?
#
loop_
_entity_poly.entity_id
_entity_poly.type
_entity_poly.pdbx_seq_one_letter_code
_entity_poly.pdbx_strand_id
1 'polypeptide(L)' 'MNNMISVRDVNRSFEAHNFNLATLGQTIRPWFKDLHDDRIEQAIDDLANETMRASAMDYLGLEFIA' A
#
# COMPACT_ATOMS: atom_id res chain seq x y z
N MET A 1 -7.61 -17.46 -4.39
CA MET A 1 -8.68 -16.67 -3.75
C MET A 1 -8.46 -15.21 -4.15
N ASN A 2 -9.48 -14.54 -4.70
CA ASN A 2 -9.38 -13.11 -5.01
C ASN A 2 -9.69 -12.32 -3.74
N ASN A 3 -8.66 -11.85 -3.03
CA ASN A 3 -8.85 -11.00 -1.86
C ASN A 3 -8.98 -9.55 -2.34
N MET A 4 -10.22 -9.14 -2.63
CA MET A 4 -10.54 -7.77 -3.03
C MET A 4 -10.48 -6.86 -1.81
N ILE A 5 -9.77 -5.75 -1.94
CA ILE A 5 -9.58 -4.76 -0.88
C ILE A 5 -9.71 -3.35 -1.43
N SER A 6 -9.89 -2.42 -0.51
CA SER A 6 -9.77 -0.99 -0.75
C SER A 6 -8.79 -0.41 0.28
N VAL A 7 -8.02 0.60 -0.10
CA VAL A 7 -7.00 1.24 0.74
C VAL A 7 -7.06 2.75 0.59
N ARG A 8 -6.83 3.47 1.68
CA ARG A 8 -6.59 4.92 1.69
C ARG A 8 -5.21 5.25 2.25
N ASP A 9 -4.64 6.36 1.77
CA ASP A 9 -3.55 7.07 2.45
C ASP A 9 -4.17 7.95 3.55
N VAL A 10 -3.70 7.85 4.79
CA VAL A 10 -4.23 8.64 5.92
C VAL A 10 -3.67 10.05 5.96
N ASN A 11 -2.54 10.28 5.29
CA ASN A 11 -1.85 11.57 5.27
C ASN A 11 -2.23 12.40 4.04
N ARG A 12 -2.80 11.77 3.01
CA ARG A 12 -3.16 12.39 1.72
C ARG A 12 -4.57 11.99 1.30
N SER A 13 -5.10 12.61 0.25
CA SER A 13 -6.43 12.30 -0.28
C SER A 13 -6.42 11.17 -1.33
N PHE A 14 -5.53 10.18 -1.19
CA PHE A 14 -5.45 9.07 -2.13
C PHE A 14 -6.25 7.86 -1.63
N GLU A 15 -7.08 7.31 -2.51
CA GLU A 15 -7.81 6.08 -2.25
C GLU A 15 -7.76 5.18 -3.50
N ALA A 16 -7.68 3.87 -3.27
CA ALA A 16 -7.81 2.84 -4.29
C ALA A 16 -8.88 1.85 -3.82
N HIS A 17 -9.78 1.47 -4.72
CA HIS A 17 -10.92 0.62 -4.37
C HIS A 17 -10.95 -0.65 -5.21
N ASN A 18 -11.47 -1.72 -4.61
CA ASN A 18 -11.85 -2.95 -5.30
C ASN A 18 -10.73 -3.55 -6.16
N PHE A 19 -9.53 -3.64 -5.61
CA PHE A 19 -8.38 -4.24 -6.29
C PHE A 19 -7.90 -5.48 -5.54
N ASN A 20 -7.14 -6.33 -6.24
CA ASN A 20 -6.61 -7.55 -5.65
C ASN A 20 -5.46 -7.20 -4.69
N LEU A 21 -5.50 -7.73 -3.47
CA LEU A 21 -4.41 -7.56 -2.49
C LEU A 21 -3.02 -7.88 -3.07
N ALA A 22 -2.91 -8.85 -3.99
CA ALA A 22 -1.66 -9.20 -4.65
C ALA A 22 -1.06 -8.07 -5.49
N THR A 23 -1.87 -7.08 -5.92
CA THR A 23 -1.40 -5.92 -6.69
C THR A 23 -1.21 -4.68 -5.83
N LEU A 24 -1.38 -4.77 -4.50
CA LEU A 24 -1.38 -3.63 -3.58
C LEU A 24 -0.20 -2.68 -3.78
N GLY A 25 1.03 -3.21 -3.73
CA GLY A 25 2.24 -2.39 -3.91
C GLY A 25 2.25 -1.68 -5.27
N GLN A 26 1.86 -2.36 -6.34
CA GLN A 26 1.79 -1.76 -7.69
C GLN A 26 0.70 -0.67 -7.78
N THR A 27 -0.44 -0.88 -7.13
CA THR A 27 -1.57 0.06 -7.12
C THR A 27 -1.20 1.37 -6.42
N ILE A 28 -0.46 1.29 -5.31
CA ILE A 28 -0.13 2.48 -4.48
C ILE A 28 1.22 3.11 -4.83
N ARG A 29 2.12 2.41 -5.56
CA ARG A 29 3.43 2.95 -5.98
C ARG A 29 3.35 4.35 -6.62
N PRO A 30 2.36 4.69 -7.47
CA PRO A 30 2.23 6.05 -8.01
C PRO A 30 2.00 7.16 -6.98
N TRP A 31 1.51 6.84 -5.78
CA TRP A 31 1.26 7.82 -4.70
C TRP A 31 2.56 8.33 -4.08
N PHE A 32 3.64 7.56 -4.20
CA PHE A 32 4.95 7.83 -3.61
C PHE A 32 6.00 8.23 -4.65
N LYS A 33 5.64 8.36 -5.94
CA LYS A 33 6.58 8.58 -7.06
C LYS A 33 7.49 9.80 -6.88
N ASP A 34 7.04 10.82 -6.16
CA ASP A 34 7.76 12.08 -5.94
C ASP A 34 8.67 12.00 -4.69
N LEU A 35 8.64 10.89 -3.97
CA LEU A 35 9.46 10.61 -2.80
C LEU A 35 10.57 9.64 -3.21
N HIS A 36 11.78 10.16 -3.34
CA HIS A 36 12.96 9.37 -3.69
C HIS A 36 13.64 8.80 -2.43
N ASP A 37 12.97 7.85 -1.76
CA ASP A 37 13.46 7.20 -0.53
C ASP A 37 13.44 5.67 -0.67
N ASP A 38 14.61 5.04 -0.56
CA ASP A 38 14.78 3.57 -0.66
C ASP A 38 13.96 2.82 0.39
N ARG A 39 13.68 3.42 1.55
CA ARG A 39 12.85 2.80 2.59
C ARG A 39 11.38 2.77 2.20
N ILE A 40 10.93 3.76 1.44
CA ILE A 40 9.56 3.78 0.91
C ILE A 40 9.43 2.68 -0.14
N GLU A 41 10.41 2.56 -1.04
CA GLU A 41 10.45 1.47 -2.03
C GLU A 41 10.43 0.09 -1.36
N GLN A 42 11.24 -0.12 -0.32
CA GLN A 42 11.23 -1.36 0.45
C GLN A 42 9.88 -1.62 1.13
N ALA A 43 9.27 -0.61 1.75
CA ALA A 43 7.97 -0.76 2.38
C ALA A 43 6.88 -1.11 1.36
N ILE A 44 6.93 -0.56 0.14
CA ILE A 44 5.99 -0.90 -0.94
C ILE A 44 6.14 -2.38 -1.34
N ASP A 45 7.37 -2.87 -1.43
CA ASP A 45 7.64 -4.28 -1.76
C ASP A 45 7.20 -5.22 -0.61
N ASP A 46 7.38 -4.81 0.64
CA ASP A 46 6.99 -5.56 1.84
C ASP A 46 5.47 -5.76 1.96
N LEU A 47 4.64 -4.95 1.27
CA LEU A 47 3.18 -5.13 1.23
C LEU A 47 2.77 -6.50 0.64
N ALA A 48 3.60 -7.07 -0.23
CA ALA A 48 3.38 -8.41 -0.78
C ALA A 48 3.61 -9.52 0.27
N ASN A 49 4.43 -9.27 1.30
CA ASN A 49 4.72 -10.23 2.35
C ASN A 49 3.66 -10.14 3.46
N GLU A 50 2.91 -11.21 3.67
CA GLU A 50 1.84 -11.26 4.67
C GLU A 50 2.30 -10.94 6.10
N THR A 51 3.52 -11.32 6.47
CA THR A 51 4.05 -11.08 7.82
C THR A 51 4.48 -9.62 8.01
N MET A 52 4.92 -8.95 6.94
CA MET A 52 5.45 -7.58 6.99
C MET A 52 4.41 -6.52 6.62
N ARG A 53 3.35 -6.90 5.91
CA ARG A 53 2.35 -6.00 5.35
C ARG A 53 1.78 -5.02 6.37
N ALA A 54 1.45 -5.47 7.57
CA ALA A 54 0.89 -4.59 8.59
C ALA A 54 1.87 -3.46 8.97
N SER A 55 3.14 -3.78 9.16
CA SER A 55 4.19 -2.78 9.45
C SER A 55 4.47 -1.87 8.25
N ALA A 56 4.44 -2.41 7.03
CA ALA A 56 4.58 -1.63 5.81
C ALA A 56 3.42 -0.64 5.60
N MET A 57 2.18 -1.07 5.85
CA MET A 57 0.99 -0.21 5.81
C MET A 57 1.12 0.92 6.82
N ASP A 58 1.51 0.62 8.07
CA ASP A 58 1.71 1.62 9.12
C ASP A 58 2.80 2.65 8.73
N TYR A 59 3.96 2.18 8.25
CA TYR A 59 5.05 3.04 7.79
C TYR A 59 4.65 3.97 6.65
N LEU A 60 3.89 3.44 5.67
CA LEU A 60 3.42 4.21 4.51
C LEU A 60 2.20 5.09 4.84
N GLY A 61 1.62 4.97 6.04
CA GLY A 61 0.40 5.67 6.41
C GLY A 61 -0.81 5.20 5.61
N LEU A 62 -0.95 3.89 5.44
CA LEU A 62 -2.04 3.27 4.68
C LEU A 62 -3.01 2.55 5.62
N GLU A 63 -4.29 2.59 5.28
CA GLU A 63 -5.34 1.84 5.99
C GLU A 63 -6.23 1.10 5.00
N PHE A 64 -6.61 -0.13 5.36
CA PHE A 64 -7.69 -0.83 4.66
C PHE A 64 -9.03 -0.17 4.96
N ILE A 65 -9.85 -0.01 3.94
CA ILE A 65 -11.21 0.49 4.05
C ILE A 65 -12.19 -0.54 3.48
N ALA A 66 -13.38 -0.57 4.07
CA ALA A 66 -14.47 -1.45 3.68
C ALA A 66 -15.16 -0.95 2.40
#